data_AF-A0A8B6BKL2-F1
#
_entry.id   AF-A0A8B6BKL2-F1
#
_cell.length_a   1.000
_cell.length_b   1.000
_cell.length_c   1.000
_cell.angle_alpha   90.00
_cell.angle_beta   90.00
_cell.angle_gamma   90.00
#
_symmetry.space_group_name_H-M   'P 1'
#
loop_
_entity.id
_entity.type
_entity.pdbx_description
1 polymer ?
#
loop_
_entity_poly.entity_id
_entity_poly.type
_entity_poly.pdbx_seq_one_letter_code
_entity_poly.pdbx_strand_id
1 'polypeptide(L)'
;MLEGLKRSKFSKDKRLPITSELLTRIIEKLPSVCYSAYESLLFAAAFSVAFHGFLRVGELVYTKLGQAQNIISIHGTQILWGAKGEFIRLHLTHSKGDQT
;
A
#
# COMPACT_ATOMS: atom_id res chain seq x y z
N MET A 1 -10.98 -18.44 -12.60
CA MET A 1 -11.35 -18.69 -11.18
C MET A 1 -10.38 -19.73 -10.58
N LEU A 2 -9.70 -19.41 -9.45
CA LEU A 2 -8.91 -20.30 -8.57
C LEU A 2 -7.44 -20.68 -8.89
N GLU A 3 -6.63 -19.78 -9.48
CA GLU A 3 -5.16 -20.02 -9.56
C GLU A 3 -4.45 -19.94 -8.17
N GLY A 4 -5.12 -19.44 -7.13
CA GLY A 4 -4.59 -19.34 -5.76
C GLY A 4 -4.68 -20.63 -4.92
N LEU A 5 -5.48 -21.62 -5.31
CA LEU A 5 -5.69 -22.87 -4.56
C LEU A 5 -4.55 -23.89 -4.76
N LYS A 6 -3.73 -23.74 -5.79
CA LYS A 6 -2.68 -24.72 -6.14
C LYS A 6 -1.53 -24.77 -5.12
N ARG A 7 -1.40 -23.77 -4.24
CA ARG A 7 -0.40 -23.76 -3.15
C ARG A 7 -0.96 -24.41 -1.88
N SER A 8 -1.36 -25.67 -1.99
CA SER A 8 -1.94 -26.42 -0.87
C SER A 8 -0.85 -27.06 0.00
N LYS A 9 -0.25 -26.25 0.87
CA LYS A 9 -0.04 -26.70 2.25
C LYS A 9 -1.14 -26.04 3.05
N PHE A 10 -2.14 -26.82 3.50
CA PHE A 10 -3.21 -26.36 4.39
C PHE A 10 -2.62 -26.01 5.77
N SER A 11 -1.87 -24.91 5.85
CA SER A 11 -1.55 -24.27 7.11
C SER A 11 -2.58 -23.17 7.31
N LYS A 12 -3.26 -23.17 8.47
CA LYS A 12 -4.10 -22.04 8.87
C LYS A 12 -3.25 -20.77 8.82
N ASP A 13 -3.71 -19.75 8.10
CA ASP A 13 -3.03 -18.46 8.11
C ASP A 13 -3.14 -17.88 9.52
N LYS A 14 -1.98 -17.68 10.17
CA LYS A 14 -1.90 -17.16 11.54
C LYS A 14 -1.66 -15.65 11.56
N ARG A 15 -1.52 -15.01 10.38
CA ARG A 15 -1.24 -13.58 10.30
C ARG A 15 -2.50 -12.81 10.68
N LEU A 16 -2.36 -11.93 11.67
CA LEU A 16 -3.40 -10.99 12.03
C LEU A 16 -3.35 -9.79 11.07
N PRO A 17 -4.50 -9.19 10.72
CA PRO A 17 -4.51 -7.95 9.97
C PRO A 17 -3.84 -6.83 10.78
N ILE A 18 -3.21 -5.90 10.08
CA ILE A 18 -2.75 -4.65 10.70
C ILE A 18 -4.00 -3.87 11.14
N THR A 19 -3.98 -3.30 12.34
CA THR A 19 -5.04 -2.40 12.83
C THR A 19 -4.62 -0.94 12.70
N SER A 20 -5.57 -0.02 12.81
CA SER A 20 -5.27 1.43 12.75
C SER A 20 -4.30 1.83 13.87
N GLU A 21 -4.49 1.29 15.07
CA GLU A 21 -3.64 1.57 16.23
C GLU A 21 -2.22 1.03 16.02
N LEU A 22 -2.11 -0.15 15.40
CA LEU A 22 -0.82 -0.74 15.07
C LEU A 22 -0.09 0.10 14.00
N LEU A 23 -0.82 0.59 12.99
CA LEU A 23 -0.26 1.48 11.98
C LEU A 23 0.28 2.76 12.62
N THR A 24 -0.49 3.42 13.49
CA THR A 24 -0.05 4.63 14.20
C THR A 24 1.26 4.37 14.96
N ARG A 25 1.32 3.27 15.71
CA ARG A 25 2.55 2.88 16.44
C ARG A 25 3.73 2.63 15.53
N ILE A 26 3.52 2.03 14.35
CA ILE A 26 4.59 1.84 13.36
C ILE A 26 5.11 3.21 12.89
N ILE A 27 4.20 4.12 12.52
CA ILE A 27 4.57 5.45 12.03
C ILE A 27 5.34 6.26 13.09
N GLU A 28 4.91 6.24 14.34
CA GLU A 28 5.58 6.91 15.46
C GLU A 28 7.01 6.42 15.69
N LYS A 29 7.32 5.17 15.32
CA LYS A 29 8.67 4.59 15.51
C LYS A 29 9.59 4.80 14.31
N LEU A 30 9.09 5.20 13.15
CA LEU A 30 9.91 5.40 11.95
C LEU A 30 11.11 6.33 12.16
N PRO A 31 11.00 7.48 12.86
CA PRO A 31 12.15 8.38 13.07
C PRO A 31 13.32 7.74 13.82
N SER A 32 13.08 6.66 14.58
CA SER A 32 14.13 5.92 15.31
C SER A 32 14.78 4.81 14.50
N VAL A 33 14.16 4.39 13.40
CA VAL A 33 14.58 3.25 12.57
C VAL A 33 15.18 3.71 11.24
N CYS A 34 14.65 4.79 10.67
CA CYS A 34 15.07 5.32 9.38
C CYS A 34 16.35 6.14 9.48
N TYR A 35 17.11 6.21 8.38
CA TYR A 35 18.37 6.95 8.34
C TYR A 35 18.17 8.46 8.20
N SER A 36 17.01 8.88 7.66
CA SER A 36 16.70 10.29 7.45
C SER A 36 15.23 10.62 7.71
N ALA A 37 14.96 11.92 7.90
CA ALA A 37 13.60 12.45 7.94
C ALA A 37 12.84 12.19 6.64
N TYR A 38 13.54 12.22 5.50
CA TYR A 38 12.96 11.89 4.20
C TYR A 38 12.46 10.45 4.15
N GLU A 39 13.29 9.47 4.55
CA GLU A 39 12.88 8.07 4.60
C GLU A 39 11.73 7.84 5.58
N SER A 40 11.77 8.49 6.74
CA SER A 40 10.69 8.40 7.74
C SER A 40 9.36 8.87 7.15
N LEU A 41 9.35 10.00 6.46
CA LEU A 41 8.15 10.53 5.79
C LEU A 41 7.70 9.63 4.63
N LEU A 42 8.64 9.14 3.83
CA LEU A 42 8.36 8.27 2.70
C LEU A 42 7.68 6.98 3.16
N PHE A 43 8.20 6.32 4.20
CA PHE A 43 7.60 5.11 4.73
C PHE A 43 6.28 5.38 5.46
N ALA A 44 6.15 6.49 6.18
CA ALA A 44 4.88 6.87 6.80
C ALA A 44 3.78 7.05 5.75
N ALA A 45 4.09 7.75 4.66
CA ALA A 45 3.17 7.94 3.53
C ALA A 45 2.84 6.59 2.86
N ALA A 46 3.87 5.79 2.56
CA ALA A 46 3.70 4.48 1.93
C ALA A 46 2.81 3.53 2.75
N PHE A 47 3.04 3.43 4.06
CA PHE A 47 2.26 2.56 4.95
C PHE A 47 0.81 3.05 5.10
N SER A 48 0.62 4.36 5.22
CA SER A 48 -0.72 4.96 5.32
C SER A 48 -1.52 4.73 4.04
N VAL A 49 -0.90 4.96 2.89
CA VAL A 49 -1.51 4.73 1.56
C VAL A 49 -1.82 3.26 1.36
N ALA A 50 -0.91 2.34 1.72
CA ALA A 50 -1.17 0.91 1.61
C ALA A 50 -2.32 0.43 2.49
N PHE A 51 -2.38 0.92 3.74
CA PHE A 51 -3.40 0.54 4.70
C PHE A 51 -4.79 1.03 4.30
N HIS A 52 -4.93 2.32 3.99
CA HIS A 52 -6.23 2.92 3.64
C HIS A 52 -6.66 2.61 2.20
N GLY A 53 -5.71 2.41 1.30
CA GLY A 53 -5.96 2.05 -0.10
C GLY A 53 -6.08 0.54 -0.35
N PHE A 54 -5.90 -0.30 0.68
CA PHE A 54 -5.87 -1.77 0.58
C PHE A 54 -4.87 -2.30 -0.47
N LEU A 55 -3.74 -1.60 -0.62
CA LEU A 55 -2.76 -1.86 -1.66
C LEU A 55 -1.77 -2.94 -1.23
N ARG A 56 -1.36 -3.76 -2.18
CA ARG A 56 -0.24 -4.68 -2.01
C ARG A 56 1.08 -3.97 -2.35
N VAL A 57 2.19 -4.51 -1.84
CA VAL A 57 3.53 -3.96 -2.11
C VAL A 57 3.83 -3.78 -3.61
N GLY A 58 3.32 -4.67 -4.47
CA GLY A 58 3.51 -4.58 -5.92
C GLY A 58 2.71 -3.49 -6.63
N GLU A 59 1.75 -2.85 -5.95
CA GLU A 59 0.98 -1.71 -6.45
C GLU A 59 1.60 -0.38 -5.99
N LEU A 60 2.50 -0.42 -4.99
CA LEU A 60 3.10 0.75 -4.37
C LEU A 60 4.59 0.92 -4.70
N VAL A 61 5.33 -0.18 -4.85
CA VAL A 61 6.78 -0.17 -5.01
C VAL A 61 7.19 -0.60 -6.41
N TYR A 62 8.11 0.15 -7.01
CA TYR A 62 8.70 -0.21 -8.29
C TYR A 62 9.69 -1.36 -8.16
N THR A 63 9.43 -2.47 -8.86
CA THR A 63 10.35 -3.58 -9.05
C THR A 63 10.69 -3.72 -10.55
N LYS A 64 11.96 -3.56 -10.95
CA LYS A 64 12.47 -3.95 -12.30
C LYS A 64 12.20 -5.46 -12.50
N LEU A 65 11.84 -6.05 -13.65
CA LEU A 65 11.82 -5.74 -15.09
C LEU A 65 10.42 -6.15 -15.63
N GLY A 66 9.67 -5.26 -16.30
CA GLY A 66 8.50 -5.63 -17.12
C GLY A 66 7.08 -5.51 -16.51
N GLN A 67 6.92 -5.08 -15.25
CA GLN A 67 5.59 -4.98 -14.58
C GLN A 67 5.26 -3.57 -14.05
N ALA A 68 5.69 -2.51 -14.73
CA ALA A 68 5.41 -1.13 -14.31
C ALA A 68 3.95 -0.69 -14.53
N GLN A 69 3.11 -1.53 -15.16
CA GLN A 69 1.76 -1.17 -15.56
C GLN A 69 0.80 -0.98 -14.37
N ASN A 70 1.13 -1.55 -13.20
CA ASN A 70 0.19 -1.67 -12.07
C ASN A 70 0.66 -0.88 -10.83
N ILE A 71 1.60 0.05 -10.98
CA ILE A 71 2.14 0.85 -9.88
C ILE A 71 1.43 2.19 -9.84
N ILE A 72 1.18 2.70 -8.63
CA ILE A 72 0.69 4.06 -8.44
C ILE A 72 1.68 5.06 -9.05
N SER A 73 1.20 5.82 -10.04
CA SER A 73 1.94 6.92 -10.63
C SER A 73 1.68 8.22 -9.86
N ILE A 74 2.73 9.02 -9.65
CA ILE A 74 2.62 10.37 -9.12
C ILE A 74 1.69 11.22 -10.02
N HIS A 75 1.74 11.01 -11.34
CA HIS A 75 0.86 11.71 -12.29
C HIS A 75 -0.62 11.33 -12.12
N GLY A 76 -0.91 10.16 -11.55
CA GLY A 76 -2.26 9.73 -11.20
C GLY A 76 -2.69 10.14 -9.79
N THR A 77 -1.88 10.93 -9.08
CA THR A 77 -2.15 11.38 -7.71
C THR A 77 -2.63 12.83 -7.72
N GLN A 78 -3.82 13.06 -7.16
CA GLN A 78 -4.42 14.40 -7.05
C GLN A 78 -4.78 14.70 -5.60
N ILE A 79 -4.45 15.90 -5.16
CA ILE A 79 -4.91 16.44 -3.88
C ILE A 79 -6.20 17.21 -4.16
N LEU A 80 -7.27 16.81 -3.50
CA LEU A 80 -8.61 17.38 -3.67
C LEU A 80 -9.10 17.92 -2.33
N TRP A 81 -9.80 19.05 -2.38
CA TRP A 81 -10.45 19.63 -1.22
C TRP A 81 -11.95 19.32 -1.29
N GLY A 82 -12.47 18.66 -0.26
CA GLY A 82 -13.89 18.33 -0.11
C GLY A 82 -14.50 18.98 1.12
N ALA A 83 -15.82 18.87 1.26
CA ALA A 83 -16.57 19.43 2.39
C ALA A 83 -16.14 18.88 3.77
N LYS A 84 -15.39 17.76 3.79
CA LYS A 84 -14.88 17.10 5.00
C LYS A 84 -13.35 17.24 5.18
N GLY A 85 -12.69 18.06 4.37
CA GLY A 85 -11.24 18.27 4.42
C GLY A 85 -10.50 17.89 3.15
N GLU A 86 -9.19 17.71 3.28
CA GLU A 86 -8.28 17.34 2.20
C GLU A 86 -8.28 15.83 1.96
N PHE A 87 -8.33 15.42 0.70
CA PHE A 87 -8.31 14.01 0.28
C PHE A 87 -7.28 13.81 -0.81
N ILE A 88 -6.62 12.65 -0.79
CA ILE A 88 -5.73 12.21 -1.87
C ILE A 88 -6.50 11.22 -2.73
N ARG A 89 -6.67 11.56 -4.02
CA ARG A 89 -7.18 10.64 -5.03
C ARG A 89 -5.99 9.97 -5.71
N LEU A 90 -5.98 8.64 -5.65
CA LEU A 90 -4.99 7.79 -6.31
C LEU A 90 -5.67 7.07 -7.48
N HIS A 91 -5.12 7.21 -8.69
CA HIS A 91 -5.57 6.45 -9.84
C HIS A 91 -4.74 5.18 -10.02
N LEU A 92 -5.38 4.03 -9.87
CA LEU A 92 -4.79 2.71 -10.13
C LEU A 92 -5.13 2.30 -11.56
N THR A 93 -4.11 1.99 -12.38
CA THR A 93 -4.33 1.54 -13.76
C THR A 93 -4.89 0.12 -13.83
N HIS A 94 -4.54 -0.73 -12.86
CA HIS A 94 -5.00 -2.12 -12.80
C HIS A 94 -4.91 -2.62 -11.36
N SER A 95 -5.99 -3.21 -10.82
CA SER A 95 -5.96 -3.91 -9.54
C SER A 95 -5.87 -5.42 -9.78
N LYS A 96 -5.15 -6.16 -8.93
CA LYS A 96 -5.21 -7.64 -8.99
C LYS A 96 -6.59 -8.20 -8.62
N GLY A 97 -7.51 -7.37 -8.11
CA GLY A 97 -8.91 -7.71 -7.90
C GLY A 97 -9.77 -7.73 -9.17
N ASP A 98 -9.28 -7.14 -10.28
CA ASP A 98 -10.08 -6.92 -11.50
C ASP A 98 -10.13 -8.15 -12.44
N GLN A 99 -9.72 -9.34 -11.97
CA GLN A 99 -9.79 -10.56 -12.77
C GLN A 99 -11.24 -11.07 -12.86
N THR A 100 -11.98 -10.65 -13.89
CA THR A 100 -13.18 -11.35 -14.39
C THR A 100 -12.83 -12.60 -15.19
#